data_AF-A0AAN5CP86-F1
#
_entry.id   AF-A0AAN5CP86-F1
#
_cell.length_a   1.000
_cell.length_b   1.000
_cell.length_c   1.000
_cell.angle_alpha   90.00
_cell.angle_beta   90.00
_cell.angle_gamma   90.00
#
_symmetry.space_group_name_H-M   'P 1'
#
loop_
_entity.id
_entity.type
_entity.pdbx_description
1 polymer ?
#
loop_
_entity_poly.entity_id
_entity_poly.type
_entity_poly.pdbx_seq_one_letter_code
_entity_poly.pdbx_strand_id
1 'polypeptide(L)'
;MASSMYSLPLYFPPGRKVDPIGVMYNLPSYHGGGETPSLLDADPTKQLETNQLNLIKLLEAFNERIDKHLNGLKGEKKKEGKDSKKEEKGEICAEKESMKKEKGGKAVPAKPPTLSTTPWKLMEEKVGAEAANGISACALPSLARYPNEKLGKVNVTVTSADIFWMENLAKVASKREVKFCGEVKNEVMNGNVEVVTKKGASFSLEVDSFSCVDRVTGWKILGGAIGLFSFHHLDAVQNEHTHRWLTRLAEVIEGGKRAEEVSSLLSSCSQFLSRFDSLSSHCSLSLADTLVRPLFLSNLPNNVELWAKRLESVI
;
A
#
# COMPACT_ATOMS: atom_id res chain seq x y z
N MET A 1 51.49 -33.84 18.52
CA MET A 1 51.52 -33.18 17.19
C MET A 1 50.07 -32.97 16.78
N ALA A 2 49.69 -31.78 16.30
CA ALA A 2 48.34 -31.48 15.84
C ALA A 2 48.42 -30.90 14.42
N SER A 3 47.61 -31.42 13.49
CA SER A 3 47.61 -30.99 12.10
C SER A 3 46.54 -29.92 11.88
N SER A 4 46.91 -28.76 11.36
CA SER A 4 45.92 -27.75 10.94
C SER A 4 45.30 -28.18 9.61
N MET A 5 44.00 -28.44 9.61
CA MET A 5 43.36 -29.17 8.51
C MET A 5 42.95 -28.31 7.31
N TYR A 6 43.06 -26.98 7.41
CA TYR A 6 42.72 -26.04 6.34
C TYR A 6 43.75 -24.91 6.22
N SER A 7 44.46 -24.90 5.10
CA SER A 7 45.38 -23.82 4.71
C SER A 7 44.78 -23.07 3.52
N LEU A 8 44.16 -21.92 3.77
CA LEU A 8 43.70 -21.04 2.69
C LEU A 8 44.92 -20.48 1.92
N PRO A 9 44.95 -20.56 0.58
CA PRO A 9 46.06 -20.00 -0.19
C PRO A 9 46.06 -18.47 -0.08
N LEU A 10 47.23 -17.90 0.20
CA LEU A 10 47.43 -16.45 0.20
C LEU A 10 47.32 -15.92 -1.24
N TYR A 11 46.25 -15.19 -1.53
CA TYR A 11 46.00 -14.54 -2.83
C TYR A 11 47.04 -13.47 -3.21
N PHE A 12 47.93 -13.11 -2.29
CA PHE A 12 49.03 -12.17 -2.50
C PHE A 12 50.38 -12.84 -2.15
N PRO A 13 51.40 -12.75 -3.02
CA PRO A 13 52.73 -13.26 -2.71
C PRO A 13 53.34 -12.56 -1.48
N PRO A 14 54.09 -13.27 -0.62
CA PRO A 14 54.78 -12.65 0.51
C PRO A 14 55.74 -11.55 0.00
N GLY A 15 55.67 -10.38 0.64
CA GLY A 15 56.42 -9.18 0.24
C GLY A 15 55.72 -8.26 -0.76
N ARG A 16 54.58 -8.65 -1.36
CA ARG A 16 53.81 -7.73 -2.21
C ARG A 16 53.01 -6.75 -1.35
N LYS A 17 53.47 -5.50 -1.28
CA LYS A 17 52.70 -4.39 -0.68
C LYS A 17 51.41 -4.18 -1.49
N VAL A 18 50.26 -4.30 -0.83
CA VAL A 18 48.94 -4.08 -1.44
C VAL A 18 48.43 -2.73 -0.95
N ASP A 19 48.59 -1.70 -1.77
CA ASP A 19 47.97 -0.40 -1.53
C ASP A 19 46.50 -0.48 -2.02
N PRO A 20 45.49 -0.35 -1.14
CA PRO A 20 44.09 -0.55 -1.51
C PRO A 20 43.57 0.60 -2.39
N ILE A 21 42.72 0.27 -3.35
CA ILE A 21 42.03 1.28 -4.17
C ILE A 21 41.16 2.16 -3.27
N GLY A 22 41.36 3.48 -3.33
CA GLY A 22 40.76 4.52 -2.47
C GLY A 22 39.27 4.79 -2.70
N VAL A 23 38.46 3.73 -2.79
CA VAL A 23 37.00 3.76 -2.97
C VAL A 23 36.28 3.14 -1.75
N MET A 24 37.01 2.56 -0.80
CA MET A 24 36.45 2.17 0.50
C MET A 24 36.41 3.37 1.46
N TYR A 25 35.25 3.55 2.11
CA TYR A 25 34.97 4.67 3.01
C TYR A 25 35.98 4.75 4.15
N ASN A 26 36.61 5.92 4.32
CA ASN A 26 37.59 6.16 5.35
C ASN A 26 36.89 6.40 6.70
N LEU A 27 36.60 5.33 7.44
CA LEU A 27 36.02 5.41 8.78
C LEU A 27 37.05 6.04 9.75
N PRO A 28 36.73 7.17 10.41
CA PRO A 28 37.66 7.81 11.34
C PRO A 28 37.95 6.91 12.55
N SER A 29 39.22 6.73 12.87
CA SER A 29 39.64 5.89 14.00
C SER A 29 39.25 6.55 15.33
N TYR A 30 38.43 5.85 16.11
CA TYR A 30 37.95 6.30 17.44
C TYR A 30 39.04 6.51 18.50
N HIS A 31 40.30 6.21 18.17
CA HIS A 31 41.47 6.33 19.06
C HIS A 31 42.61 7.16 18.45
N GLY A 32 42.40 7.80 17.28
CA GLY A 32 43.39 8.64 16.62
C GLY A 32 43.17 10.13 16.90
N GLY A 33 43.91 10.69 17.86
CA GLY A 33 44.00 12.15 18.02
C GLY A 33 44.80 12.78 16.89
N GLY A 34 44.12 13.15 15.80
CA GLY A 34 44.69 13.84 14.64
C GLY A 34 43.82 15.02 14.23
N GLU A 35 44.44 16.18 14.01
CA GLU A 35 43.75 17.43 13.73
C GLU A 35 42.99 17.36 12.39
N THR A 36 41.67 17.50 12.45
CA THR A 36 40.84 17.57 11.25
C THR A 36 40.86 18.99 10.67
N PRO A 37 40.90 19.16 9.34
CA PRO A 37 40.67 20.46 8.74
C PRO A 37 39.27 20.94 9.12
N SER A 38 39.12 22.22 9.43
CA SER A 38 37.90 22.81 9.98
C SER A 38 36.73 22.76 8.99
N LEU A 39 35.99 21.65 9.00
CA LEU A 39 34.65 21.58 8.44
C LEU A 39 33.78 22.61 9.17
N LEU A 40 32.97 23.38 8.43
CA LEU A 40 32.15 24.44 9.02
C LEU A 40 31.24 23.88 10.13
N ASP A 41 31.32 24.49 11.31
CA ASP A 41 30.68 24.05 12.56
C ASP A 41 29.15 24.29 12.55
N ALA A 42 28.48 23.59 11.64
CA ALA A 42 27.05 23.58 11.48
C ALA A 42 26.42 22.56 12.43
N ASP A 43 26.48 22.86 13.73
CA ASP A 43 25.84 22.13 14.83
C ASP A 43 24.50 21.50 14.39
N PRO A 44 24.40 20.16 14.33
CA PRO A 44 23.22 19.48 13.81
C PRO A 44 21.98 19.73 14.66
N THR A 45 22.14 20.11 15.93
CA THR A 45 21.07 20.53 16.83
C THR A 45 20.43 21.81 16.30
N LYS A 46 21.25 22.82 15.94
CA LYS A 46 20.77 24.10 15.40
C LYS A 46 20.16 23.94 14.00
N GLN A 47 20.67 23.01 13.19
CA GLN A 47 20.01 22.65 11.92
C GLN A 47 18.62 22.03 12.16
N LEU A 48 18.49 21.13 13.13
CA LEU A 48 17.22 20.51 13.49
C LEU A 48 16.21 21.53 14.04
N GLU A 49 16.63 22.41 14.94
CA GLU A 49 15.83 23.54 15.44
C GLU A 49 15.38 24.47 14.31
N THR A 50 16.27 24.84 13.39
CA THR A 50 15.94 25.68 12.23
C THR A 50 14.91 25.00 11.32
N ASN A 51 15.03 23.69 11.11
CA ASN A 51 14.08 22.91 10.31
C ASN A 51 12.72 22.79 11.01
N GLN A 52 12.68 22.61 12.33
CA GLN A 52 11.44 22.61 13.12
C GLN A 52 10.74 23.98 13.08
N LEU A 53 11.48 25.08 13.24
CA LEU A 53 10.94 26.44 13.14
C LEU A 53 10.41 26.77 11.74
N ASN A 54 11.05 26.26 10.68
CA ASN A 54 10.54 26.40 9.31
C ASN A 54 9.28 25.57 9.07
N LEU A 55 9.20 24.36 9.63
CA LEU A 55 7.99 23.53 9.55
C LEU A 55 6.80 24.18 10.26
N ILE A 56 7.00 24.77 11.44
CA ILE A 56 5.96 25.51 12.17
C ILE A 56 5.40 26.65 11.32
N LYS A 57 6.26 27.50 10.73
CA LYS A 57 5.84 28.61 9.85
C LYS A 57 5.06 28.15 8.62
N LEU A 58 5.43 26.99 8.04
CA LEU A 58 4.70 26.40 6.92
C LEU A 58 3.31 25.90 7.33
N LEU A 59 3.17 25.33 8.53
CA LEU A 59 1.89 24.90 9.09
C LEU A 59 0.98 26.09 9.45
N GLU A 60 1.55 27.17 10.00
CA GLU A 60 0.83 28.43 10.26
C GLU A 60 0.26 29.04 8.96
N ALA A 61 1.10 29.17 7.92
CA ALA A 61 0.69 29.67 6.61
C ALA A 61 -0.33 28.75 5.91
N PHE A 62 -0.26 27.44 6.13
CA PHE A 62 -1.24 26.47 5.62
C PHE A 62 -2.59 26.59 6.34
N ASN A 63 -2.59 26.75 7.66
CA ASN A 63 -3.81 26.98 8.45
C ASN A 63 -4.50 28.30 8.04
N GLU A 64 -3.74 29.39 7.90
CA GLU A 64 -4.27 30.66 7.35
C GLU A 64 -4.95 30.47 5.98
N ARG A 65 -4.36 29.65 5.11
CA ARG A 65 -4.92 29.38 3.78
C ARG A 65 -6.21 28.57 3.86
N ILE A 66 -6.29 27.58 4.76
CA ILE A 66 -7.52 26.83 5.05
C ILE A 66 -8.61 27.77 5.58
N ASP A 67 -8.31 28.61 6.57
CA ASP A 67 -9.29 29.54 7.14
C ASP A 67 -9.79 30.58 6.13
N LYS A 68 -8.92 31.05 5.22
CA LYS A 68 -9.32 31.92 4.10
C LYS A 68 -10.30 31.20 3.16
N HIS A 69 -10.04 29.94 2.79
CA HIS A 69 -10.97 29.16 1.97
C HIS A 69 -12.29 28.83 2.71
N LEU A 70 -12.23 28.40 3.97
CA LEU A 70 -13.41 28.02 4.77
C LEU A 70 -14.32 29.20 5.10
N ASN A 71 -13.78 30.41 5.24
CA ASN A 71 -14.58 31.61 5.47
C ASN A 71 -15.10 32.23 4.16
N GLY A 72 -14.37 32.12 3.04
CA GLY A 72 -14.90 32.43 1.71
C GLY A 72 -16.16 31.63 1.39
N LEU A 73 -16.12 30.31 1.60
CA LEU A 73 -17.26 29.40 1.39
C LEU A 73 -18.51 29.69 2.25
N LYS A 74 -18.40 30.53 3.30
CA LYS A 74 -19.54 30.96 4.13
C LYS A 74 -20.20 32.25 3.65
N GLY A 75 -19.60 32.97 2.69
CA GLY A 75 -20.12 34.26 2.20
C GLY A 75 -21.29 34.14 1.23
N GLU A 76 -21.28 33.15 0.34
CA GLU A 76 -22.10 33.17 -0.89
C GLU A 76 -23.56 32.71 -0.73
N LYS A 77 -23.96 32.15 0.43
CA LYS A 77 -25.32 31.59 0.63
C LYS A 77 -26.33 32.55 1.29
N LYS A 78 -26.19 33.86 1.12
CA LYS A 78 -27.17 34.88 1.60
C LYS A 78 -27.37 36.08 0.67
N LYS A 79 -27.82 35.85 -0.57
CA LYS A 79 -28.70 36.77 -1.33
C LYS A 79 -29.18 36.13 -2.64
N GLU A 80 -30.43 35.68 -2.65
CA GLU A 80 -31.44 35.78 -3.75
C GLU A 80 -32.58 34.77 -3.49
N GLY A 81 -33.71 34.93 -4.20
CA GLY A 81 -34.84 34.01 -4.12
C GLY A 81 -35.79 34.23 -2.93
N LYS A 82 -36.60 35.29 -2.98
CA LYS A 82 -37.86 35.37 -2.24
C LYS A 82 -38.96 35.91 -3.17
N ASP A 83 -40.19 35.45 -2.94
CA ASP A 83 -41.34 35.50 -3.85
C ASP A 83 -41.16 34.56 -5.07
N SER A 84 -42.18 33.83 -5.56
CA SER A 84 -43.63 33.95 -5.31
C SER A 84 -44.28 32.63 -4.80
N LYS A 85 -45.62 32.54 -4.80
CA LYS A 85 -46.41 31.58 -3.99
C LYS A 85 -47.77 31.25 -4.64
N LYS A 86 -48.07 29.97 -4.90
CA LYS A 86 -49.40 29.30 -4.71
C LYS A 86 -49.40 27.82 -5.18
N GLU A 87 -50.19 26.99 -4.47
CA GLU A 87 -51.09 25.86 -4.88
C GLU A 87 -50.76 24.97 -6.11
N GLU A 88 -51.09 23.68 -6.19
CA GLU A 88 -51.93 22.74 -5.39
C GLU A 88 -51.09 21.47 -5.05
N LYS A 89 -51.26 20.67 -3.99
CA LYS A 89 -52.38 20.18 -3.15
C LYS A 89 -53.02 18.84 -3.60
N GLY A 90 -52.47 17.74 -3.10
CA GLY A 90 -53.27 16.65 -2.55
C GLY A 90 -52.78 15.22 -2.82
N GLU A 91 -53.37 14.17 -2.23
CA GLU A 91 -53.57 13.85 -0.79
C GLU A 91 -53.14 12.34 -0.66
N ILE A 92 -53.36 11.47 0.34
CA ILE A 92 -54.25 11.41 1.51
C ILE A 92 -53.74 10.31 2.50
N CYS A 93 -53.94 10.50 3.81
CA CYS A 93 -53.97 9.46 4.89
C CYS A 93 -52.74 8.55 5.19
N ALA A 94 -52.56 8.03 6.42
CA ALA A 94 -53.21 8.31 7.70
C ALA A 94 -52.29 7.95 8.89
N GLU A 95 -52.25 8.80 9.93
CA GLU A 95 -51.82 8.39 11.27
C GLU A 95 -52.43 9.32 12.34
N LYS A 96 -53.23 8.74 13.26
CA LYS A 96 -53.89 9.34 14.44
C LYS A 96 -54.86 8.31 15.06
N GLU A 97 -55.13 8.25 16.36
CA GLU A 97 -54.60 9.03 17.48
C GLU A 97 -54.80 8.25 18.80
N SER A 98 -53.88 8.37 19.77
CA SER A 98 -54.25 8.38 21.19
C SER A 98 -53.25 9.21 21.98
N MET A 99 -53.71 10.32 22.57
CA MET A 99 -52.87 11.22 23.36
C MET A 99 -52.90 10.86 24.84
N LYS A 100 -51.82 11.19 25.56
CA LYS A 100 -51.98 12.06 26.74
C LYS A 100 -50.78 12.98 26.94
N LYS A 101 -51.06 14.20 27.39
CA LYS A 101 -50.09 15.28 27.63
C LYS A 101 -49.84 15.44 29.12
N GLU A 102 -48.59 15.64 29.50
CA GLU A 102 -48.18 16.59 30.54
C GLU A 102 -46.75 17.04 30.19
N LYS A 103 -46.53 18.25 29.66
CA LYS A 103 -46.47 19.58 30.30
C LYS A 103 -45.36 19.74 31.36
N GLY A 104 -44.24 20.33 30.91
CA GLY A 104 -43.43 21.24 31.72
C GLY A 104 -41.97 20.82 31.93
N GLY A 105 -41.02 21.68 31.54
CA GLY A 105 -39.59 21.48 31.80
C GLY A 105 -38.68 22.21 30.82
N LYS A 106 -38.24 23.42 31.19
CA LYS A 106 -37.30 24.34 30.50
C LYS A 106 -36.38 23.73 29.43
N ALA A 107 -36.30 24.39 28.27
CA ALA A 107 -35.26 24.14 27.29
C ALA A 107 -33.86 24.36 27.88
N VAL A 108 -32.97 23.37 27.71
CA VAL A 108 -31.53 23.49 28.01
C VAL A 108 -30.86 24.11 26.78
N PRO A 109 -30.00 25.15 26.92
CA PRO A 109 -29.26 25.68 25.79
C PRO A 109 -28.29 24.62 25.26
N ALA A 110 -28.35 24.33 23.96
CA ALA A 110 -27.42 23.41 23.32
C ALA A 110 -26.01 24.00 23.40
N LYS A 111 -25.13 23.36 24.18
CA LYS A 111 -23.69 23.68 24.13
C LYS A 111 -23.17 23.37 22.72
N PRO A 112 -22.30 24.22 22.14
CA PRO A 112 -21.60 23.85 20.92
C PRO A 112 -20.77 22.57 21.16
N PRO A 113 -20.55 21.73 20.12
CA PRO A 113 -19.77 20.52 20.26
C PRO A 113 -18.38 20.89 20.80
N THR A 114 -18.03 20.34 21.95
CA THR A 114 -16.74 20.61 22.58
C THR A 114 -15.66 19.91 21.76
N LEU A 115 -14.89 20.69 20.99
CA LEU A 115 -13.71 20.19 20.28
C LEU A 115 -12.81 19.50 21.29
N SER A 116 -12.57 18.20 21.08
CA SER A 116 -11.68 17.41 21.91
C SER A 116 -10.25 17.91 21.72
N THR A 117 -9.79 18.80 22.60
CA THR A 117 -8.40 19.22 22.70
C THR A 117 -7.53 18.15 23.37
N THR A 118 -7.88 16.87 23.18
CA THR A 118 -7.02 15.75 23.54
C THR A 118 -5.88 15.74 22.52
N PRO A 119 -4.63 16.05 22.91
CA PRO A 119 -3.52 15.98 21.95
C PRO A 119 -3.41 14.54 21.43
N TRP A 120 -2.97 14.38 20.19
CA TRP A 120 -2.71 13.07 19.59
C TRP A 120 -1.62 12.36 20.38
N LYS A 121 -2.04 11.57 21.37
CA LYS A 121 -1.14 10.80 22.21
C LYS A 121 -0.71 9.58 21.41
N LEU A 122 0.42 9.72 20.71
CA LEU A 122 1.12 8.60 20.09
C LEU A 122 1.47 7.61 21.21
N MET A 123 0.61 6.61 21.40
CA MET A 123 0.99 5.43 22.15
C MET A 123 1.90 4.61 21.25
N GLU A 124 3.19 4.93 21.30
CA GLU A 124 4.22 3.90 21.18
C GLU A 124 3.91 2.87 22.27
N GLU A 125 3.10 1.87 21.91
CA GLU A 125 3.02 0.65 22.68
C GLU A 125 4.40 0.01 22.60
N LYS A 126 5.23 0.25 23.64
CA LYS A 126 6.56 -0.35 23.78
C LYS A 126 6.42 -1.82 24.16
N VAL A 127 5.87 -2.60 23.22
CA VAL A 127 6.10 -4.03 23.08
C VAL A 127 7.62 -4.22 23.17
N GLY A 128 8.07 -5.01 24.15
CA GLY A 128 9.48 -5.16 24.46
C GLY A 128 10.27 -5.55 23.20
N ALA A 129 11.37 -4.83 22.94
CA ALA A 129 12.17 -4.94 21.72
C ALA A 129 12.84 -6.32 21.49
N GLU A 130 12.57 -7.30 22.35
CA GLU A 130 13.06 -8.67 22.29
C GLU A 130 11.99 -9.66 21.78
N ALA A 131 10.69 -9.30 21.88
CA ALA A 131 9.59 -10.14 21.42
C ALA A 131 9.21 -9.89 19.95
N ALA A 132 9.27 -8.62 19.50
CA ALA A 132 8.87 -8.21 18.16
C ALA A 132 10.02 -8.14 17.13
N ASN A 133 11.28 -8.08 17.59
CA ASN A 133 12.47 -8.10 16.73
C ASN A 133 13.02 -9.51 16.49
N GLY A 134 12.29 -10.56 16.88
CA GLY A 134 12.55 -11.91 16.38
C GLY A 134 12.46 -11.88 14.85
N ILE A 135 13.49 -12.36 14.16
CA ILE A 135 13.64 -12.17 12.72
C ILE A 135 12.42 -12.79 12.00
N SER A 136 11.60 -11.93 11.37
CA SER A 136 10.35 -12.29 10.65
C SER A 136 10.55 -13.40 9.61
N ALA A 137 11.80 -13.66 9.19
CA ALA A 137 12.17 -14.77 8.34
C ALA A 137 11.73 -16.17 8.82
N CYS A 138 11.42 -16.34 10.11
CA CYS A 138 10.87 -17.58 10.70
C CYS A 138 9.33 -17.67 10.71
N ALA A 139 8.61 -16.63 10.31
CA ALA A 139 7.15 -16.70 10.14
C ALA A 139 6.80 -17.65 8.98
N LEU A 140 5.78 -18.49 9.16
CA LEU A 140 5.27 -19.32 8.07
C LEU A 140 4.69 -18.42 6.96
N PRO A 141 5.09 -18.62 5.69
CA PRO A 141 4.57 -17.82 4.59
C PRO A 141 3.06 -18.00 4.49
N SER A 142 2.35 -16.89 4.27
CA SER A 142 0.90 -16.88 4.15
C SER A 142 0.48 -15.80 3.16
N LEU A 143 -0.57 -16.08 2.38
CA LEU A 143 -1.24 -15.06 1.58
C LEU A 143 -2.10 -14.19 2.50
N ALA A 144 -2.10 -12.87 2.31
CA ALA A 144 -2.92 -11.92 3.05
C ALA A 144 -4.40 -12.30 3.00
N ARG A 145 -5.11 -12.23 4.14
CA ARG A 145 -6.52 -12.62 4.29
C ARG A 145 -7.35 -11.44 4.75
N TYR A 146 -7.54 -10.48 3.85
CA TYR A 146 -8.50 -9.40 4.06
C TYR A 146 -9.93 -9.93 3.87
N PRO A 147 -10.97 -9.27 4.43
CA PRO A 147 -12.36 -9.62 4.16
C PRO A 147 -12.66 -9.54 2.64
N ASN A 148 -13.20 -10.60 2.05
CA ASN A 148 -13.53 -10.59 0.62
C ASN A 148 -14.67 -9.59 0.34
N GLU A 149 -14.45 -8.69 -0.60
CA GLU A 149 -15.47 -7.75 -1.08
C GLU A 149 -16.57 -8.48 -1.85
N LYS A 150 -17.83 -8.26 -1.47
CA LYS A 150 -19.00 -8.99 -2.03
C LYS A 150 -19.50 -8.38 -3.35
N LEU A 151 -18.62 -8.35 -4.35
CA LEU A 151 -18.84 -7.68 -5.65
C LEU A 151 -19.81 -8.41 -6.61
N GLY A 152 -20.47 -9.48 -6.17
CA GLY A 152 -21.45 -10.22 -6.98
C GLY A 152 -20.87 -10.79 -8.28
N LYS A 153 -21.05 -10.07 -9.39
CA LYS A 153 -20.58 -10.44 -10.73
C LYS A 153 -19.68 -9.34 -11.31
N VAL A 154 -18.40 -9.66 -11.48
CA VAL A 154 -17.38 -8.79 -12.07
C VAL A 154 -17.19 -9.19 -13.53
N ASN A 155 -17.39 -8.28 -14.48
CA ASN A 155 -17.01 -8.51 -15.89
C ASN A 155 -15.64 -7.86 -16.14
N VAL A 156 -14.74 -8.57 -16.82
CA VAL A 156 -13.38 -8.06 -17.14
C VAL A 156 -13.06 -8.31 -18.60
N THR A 157 -12.81 -7.24 -19.35
CA THR A 157 -12.21 -7.31 -20.69
C THR A 157 -10.71 -7.26 -20.54
N VAL A 158 -9.99 -8.21 -21.15
CA VAL A 158 -8.54 -8.38 -20.99
C VAL A 158 -7.85 -8.50 -22.34
N THR A 159 -6.67 -7.88 -22.48
CA THR A 159 -5.87 -8.01 -23.70
C THR A 159 -5.11 -9.34 -23.72
N SER A 160 -4.59 -9.74 -24.89
CA SER A 160 -3.73 -10.93 -25.02
C SER A 160 -2.53 -10.94 -24.06
N ALA A 161 -2.05 -9.78 -23.61
CA ALA A 161 -0.97 -9.70 -22.64
C ALA A 161 -1.43 -10.02 -21.20
N ASP A 162 -2.62 -9.54 -20.83
CA ASP A 162 -3.13 -9.57 -19.45
C ASP A 162 -3.54 -11.00 -19.00
N ILE A 163 -3.91 -11.89 -19.94
CA ILE A 163 -4.40 -13.26 -19.69
C ILE A 163 -3.50 -14.03 -18.70
N PHE A 164 -2.18 -13.98 -18.89
CA PHE A 164 -1.20 -14.69 -18.04
C PHE A 164 -1.29 -14.30 -16.55
N TRP A 165 -1.65 -13.06 -16.24
CA TRP A 165 -1.87 -12.62 -14.86
C TRP A 165 -3.23 -13.06 -14.33
N MET A 166 -4.26 -13.02 -15.19
CA MET A 166 -5.60 -13.49 -14.84
C MET A 166 -5.62 -14.99 -14.54
N GLU A 167 -4.85 -15.81 -15.25
CA GLU A 167 -4.64 -17.23 -14.93
C GLU A 167 -4.03 -17.44 -13.54
N ASN A 168 -3.06 -16.62 -13.16
CA ASN A 168 -2.43 -16.71 -11.84
C ASN A 168 -3.36 -16.20 -10.72
N LEU A 169 -4.17 -15.16 -10.98
CA LEU A 169 -5.27 -14.78 -10.08
C LEU A 169 -6.32 -15.90 -9.95
N ALA A 170 -6.69 -16.57 -11.05
CA ALA A 170 -7.68 -17.65 -11.05
C ALA A 170 -7.25 -18.87 -10.22
N LYS A 171 -5.93 -19.18 -10.18
CA LYS A 171 -5.34 -20.20 -9.30
C LYS A 171 -5.48 -19.82 -7.82
N VAL A 172 -5.15 -18.58 -7.43
CA VAL A 172 -5.29 -18.15 -6.03
C VAL A 172 -6.77 -17.99 -5.63
N ALA A 173 -7.63 -17.62 -6.58
CA ALA A 173 -9.07 -17.50 -6.40
C ALA A 173 -9.77 -18.83 -6.14
N SER A 174 -9.27 -19.96 -6.68
CA SER A 174 -9.88 -21.27 -6.44
C SER A 174 -9.78 -21.69 -4.97
N LYS A 175 -8.64 -21.40 -4.32
CA LYS A 175 -8.43 -21.58 -2.88
C LYS A 175 -9.27 -20.64 -1.99
N ARG A 176 -10.11 -19.78 -2.57
CA ARG A 176 -10.85 -18.71 -1.88
C ARG A 176 -12.31 -18.57 -2.33
N GLU A 177 -12.87 -19.60 -2.96
CA GLU A 177 -14.27 -19.63 -3.38
C GLU A 177 -14.67 -18.47 -4.33
N VAL A 178 -13.71 -17.97 -5.12
CA VAL A 178 -13.96 -16.97 -6.18
C VAL A 178 -13.89 -17.66 -7.53
N LYS A 179 -15.00 -17.58 -8.27
CA LYS A 179 -15.22 -18.30 -9.53
C LYS A 179 -14.71 -17.49 -10.70
N PHE A 180 -13.84 -18.08 -11.52
CA PHE A 180 -13.39 -17.49 -12.78
C PHE A 180 -14.08 -18.20 -13.95
N CYS A 181 -14.55 -17.41 -14.93
CA CYS A 181 -15.30 -17.87 -16.09
C CYS A 181 -14.93 -17.10 -17.36
N GLY A 182 -15.31 -17.64 -18.52
CA GLY A 182 -15.03 -17.02 -19.83
C GLY A 182 -13.72 -17.53 -20.43
N GLU A 183 -12.81 -16.62 -20.81
CA GLU A 183 -11.49 -16.96 -21.37
C GLU A 183 -10.62 -17.73 -20.35
N VAL A 184 -10.54 -17.20 -19.13
CA VAL A 184 -9.86 -17.81 -17.99
C VAL A 184 -10.89 -18.44 -17.08
N LYS A 185 -10.62 -19.68 -16.64
CA LYS A 185 -11.53 -20.48 -15.81
C LYS A 185 -10.78 -21.10 -14.63
N ASN A 186 -11.49 -21.38 -13.55
CA ASN A 186 -11.02 -22.24 -12.48
C ASN A 186 -12.09 -23.29 -12.12
N GLU A 187 -11.76 -24.21 -11.22
CA GLU A 187 -12.58 -25.40 -10.89
C GLU A 187 -13.78 -25.08 -9.96
N VAL A 188 -13.99 -23.81 -9.60
CA VAL A 188 -15.04 -23.38 -8.66
C VAL A 188 -16.40 -23.34 -9.35
N MET A 189 -17.25 -24.35 -9.10
CA MET A 189 -18.63 -24.40 -9.60
C MET A 189 -19.49 -23.23 -9.06
N ASN A 190 -19.49 -23.06 -7.74
CA ASN A 190 -20.24 -22.07 -6.99
C ASN A 190 -19.26 -21.25 -6.16
N GLY A 191 -19.19 -19.93 -6.40
CA GLY A 191 -18.31 -19.02 -5.68
C GLY A 191 -19.07 -17.80 -5.17
N ASN A 192 -18.53 -17.17 -4.13
CA ASN A 192 -19.13 -15.98 -3.49
C ASN A 192 -19.06 -14.72 -4.39
N VAL A 193 -18.15 -14.72 -5.37
CA VAL A 193 -18.04 -13.73 -6.45
C VAL A 193 -17.75 -14.48 -7.76
N GLU A 194 -18.37 -14.06 -8.87
CA GLU A 194 -18.11 -14.57 -10.22
C GLU A 194 -17.39 -13.53 -11.07
N VAL A 195 -16.17 -13.86 -11.53
CA VAL A 195 -15.35 -13.05 -12.43
C VAL A 195 -15.47 -13.61 -13.85
N VAL A 196 -16.15 -12.87 -14.73
CA VAL A 196 -16.35 -13.22 -16.14
C VAL A 196 -15.32 -12.49 -17.01
N THR A 197 -14.32 -13.23 -17.47
CA THR A 197 -13.24 -12.73 -18.33
C THR A 197 -13.59 -12.85 -19.81
N LYS A 198 -13.34 -11.80 -20.59
CA LYS A 198 -13.54 -11.74 -22.05
C LYS A 198 -12.30 -11.16 -22.71
N LYS A 199 -11.93 -11.65 -23.90
CA LYS A 199 -10.79 -11.11 -24.65
C LYS A 199 -11.20 -9.84 -25.41
N GLY A 200 -10.36 -8.81 -25.38
CA GLY A 200 -10.60 -7.55 -26.07
C GLY A 200 -9.33 -6.81 -26.49
N ALA A 201 -9.51 -5.64 -27.12
CA ALA A 201 -8.43 -4.79 -27.60
C ALA A 201 -7.78 -3.93 -26.51
N SER A 202 -8.54 -3.58 -25.47
CA SER A 202 -8.10 -2.83 -24.29
C SER A 202 -8.51 -3.57 -23.01
N PHE A 203 -7.89 -3.22 -21.88
CA PHE A 203 -8.36 -3.63 -20.57
C PHE A 203 -9.63 -2.84 -20.21
N SER A 204 -10.62 -3.51 -19.62
CA SER A 204 -11.70 -2.85 -18.88
C SER A 204 -12.24 -3.76 -17.78
N LEU A 205 -12.83 -3.18 -16.74
CA LEU A 205 -13.52 -3.91 -15.68
C LEU A 205 -14.83 -3.19 -15.35
N GLU A 206 -15.89 -3.97 -15.17
CA GLU A 206 -17.27 -3.52 -14.93
C GLU A 206 -17.87 -4.29 -13.75
N VAL A 207 -18.39 -3.56 -12.76
CA VAL A 207 -19.06 -4.09 -11.55
C VAL A 207 -20.28 -3.22 -11.26
N ASP A 208 -21.47 -3.82 -11.27
CA ASP A 208 -22.75 -3.12 -11.12
C ASP A 208 -22.89 -1.88 -12.03
N SER A 209 -22.76 -0.67 -11.48
CA SER A 209 -22.80 0.60 -12.21
C SER A 209 -21.43 1.30 -12.35
N PHE A 210 -20.35 0.65 -11.91
CA PHE A 210 -18.98 1.16 -11.99
C PHE A 210 -18.22 0.51 -13.15
N SER A 211 -17.45 1.30 -13.89
CA SER A 211 -16.51 0.80 -14.89
C SER A 211 -15.17 1.53 -14.83
N CYS A 212 -14.08 0.81 -15.10
CA CYS A 212 -12.74 1.39 -15.19
C CYS A 212 -11.92 0.77 -16.33
N VAL A 213 -11.06 1.59 -16.94
CA VAL A 213 -10.14 1.19 -18.03
C VAL A 213 -8.70 1.01 -17.51
N ASP A 214 -8.40 1.50 -16.30
CA ASP A 214 -7.11 1.35 -15.64
C ASP A 214 -6.90 -0.08 -15.08
N ARG A 215 -5.77 -0.69 -15.44
CA ARG A 215 -5.32 -1.99 -14.92
C ARG A 215 -5.12 -1.98 -13.41
N VAL A 216 -4.53 -0.92 -12.84
CA VAL A 216 -4.14 -0.88 -11.42
C VAL A 216 -5.38 -0.88 -10.53
N THR A 217 -6.38 -0.08 -10.89
CA THR A 217 -7.72 -0.06 -10.26
C THR A 217 -8.43 -1.40 -10.46
N GLY A 218 -8.43 -1.95 -11.68
CA GLY A 218 -9.05 -3.25 -11.95
C GLY A 218 -8.43 -4.39 -11.12
N TRP A 219 -7.10 -4.45 -11.01
CA TRP A 219 -6.40 -5.42 -10.17
C TRP A 219 -6.69 -5.22 -8.68
N LYS A 220 -6.76 -3.99 -8.18
CA LYS A 220 -7.15 -3.71 -6.78
C LYS A 220 -8.56 -4.23 -6.48
N ILE A 221 -9.52 -4.03 -7.39
CA ILE A 221 -10.91 -4.51 -7.25
C ILE A 221 -10.96 -6.05 -7.25
N LEU A 222 -10.27 -6.70 -8.19
CA LEU A 222 -10.12 -8.17 -8.22
C LEU A 222 -9.42 -8.70 -6.96
N GLY A 223 -8.40 -7.99 -6.47
CA GLY A 223 -7.73 -8.30 -5.21
C GLY A 223 -8.65 -8.18 -4.00
N GLY A 224 -9.57 -7.21 -3.97
CA GLY A 224 -10.60 -7.10 -2.93
C GLY A 224 -11.58 -8.27 -2.96
N ALA A 225 -12.07 -8.67 -4.13
CA ALA A 225 -12.93 -9.85 -4.27
C ALA A 225 -12.25 -11.15 -3.81
N ILE A 226 -10.94 -11.27 -4.04
CA ILE A 226 -10.11 -12.43 -3.64
C ILE A 226 -9.57 -12.28 -2.20
N GLY A 227 -9.75 -11.13 -1.53
CA GLY A 227 -9.20 -10.85 -0.19
C GLY A 227 -7.67 -10.73 -0.13
N LEU A 228 -7.02 -10.40 -1.25
CA LEU A 228 -5.57 -10.14 -1.40
C LEU A 228 -5.20 -8.65 -1.37
N PHE A 229 -6.20 -7.78 -1.43
CA PHE A 229 -6.12 -6.33 -1.28
C PHE A 229 -7.21 -5.86 -0.32
N SER A 230 -7.01 -4.73 0.37
CA SER A 230 -7.97 -4.16 1.32
C SER A 230 -8.30 -2.73 0.92
N PHE A 231 -9.56 -2.32 1.03
CA PHE A 231 -9.93 -0.89 0.94
C PHE A 231 -10.01 -0.22 2.31
N HIS A 232 -9.62 -0.92 3.38
CA HIS A 232 -9.69 -0.40 4.74
C HIS A 232 -8.51 0.55 5.06
N HIS A 233 -8.80 1.62 5.79
CA HIS A 233 -7.84 2.70 6.08
C HIS A 233 -6.69 2.28 7.02
N LEU A 234 -6.87 1.21 7.81
CA LEU A 234 -5.79 0.66 8.65
C LEU A 234 -4.68 0.00 7.84
N ASP A 235 -4.98 -0.50 6.63
CA ASP A 235 -4.03 -1.16 5.73
C ASP A 235 -3.35 -0.17 4.76
N ALA A 236 -3.50 1.14 4.98
CA ALA A 236 -3.10 2.18 4.03
C ALA A 236 -1.62 2.11 3.62
N VAL A 237 -0.72 1.73 4.52
CA VAL A 237 0.72 1.60 4.23
C VAL A 237 0.98 0.41 3.30
N GLN A 238 0.39 -0.74 3.60
CA GLN A 238 0.48 -1.97 2.81
C GLN A 238 -0.17 -1.78 1.44
N ASN A 239 -1.27 -1.02 1.39
CA ASN A 239 -1.99 -0.66 0.18
C ASN A 239 -1.20 0.30 -0.71
N GLU A 240 -0.46 1.26 -0.14
CA GLU A 240 0.42 2.17 -0.88
C GLU A 240 1.63 1.42 -1.46
N HIS A 241 2.27 0.54 -0.68
CA HIS A 241 3.31 -0.34 -1.20
C HIS A 241 2.78 -1.25 -2.33
N THR A 242 1.61 -1.88 -2.13
CA THR A 242 0.95 -2.69 -3.15
C THR A 242 0.62 -1.85 -4.40
N HIS A 243 0.09 -0.63 -4.24
CA HIS A 243 -0.20 0.28 -5.34
C HIS A 243 1.04 0.60 -6.17
N ARG A 244 2.15 0.96 -5.52
CA ARG A 244 3.43 1.25 -6.19
C ARG A 244 3.88 0.09 -7.07
N TRP A 245 3.79 -1.15 -6.59
CA TRP A 245 4.18 -2.33 -7.38
C TRP A 245 3.22 -2.62 -8.54
N LEU A 246 1.92 -2.40 -8.36
CA LEU A 246 0.94 -2.53 -9.45
C LEU A 246 1.12 -1.45 -10.53
N THR A 247 1.42 -0.21 -10.15
CA THR A 247 1.73 0.86 -11.12
C THR A 247 3.01 0.52 -11.90
N ARG A 248 4.08 0.11 -11.21
CA ARG A 248 5.30 -0.37 -11.88
C ARG A 248 5.06 -1.60 -12.76
N LEU A 249 4.16 -2.51 -12.38
CA LEU A 249 3.79 -3.64 -13.21
C LEU A 249 3.08 -3.16 -14.49
N ALA A 250 2.11 -2.25 -14.38
CA ALA A 250 1.38 -1.68 -15.52
C ALA A 250 2.32 -0.98 -16.51
N GLU A 251 3.29 -0.20 -16.02
CA GLU A 251 4.36 0.40 -16.84
C GLU A 251 5.10 -0.67 -17.67
N VAL A 252 5.45 -1.82 -17.09
CA VAL A 252 6.11 -2.95 -17.78
C VAL A 252 5.18 -3.64 -18.79
N ILE A 253 3.85 -3.68 -18.54
CA ILE A 253 2.91 -4.22 -19.55
C ILE A 253 2.85 -3.28 -20.76
N GLU A 254 2.72 -1.98 -20.52
CA GLU A 254 2.52 -0.96 -21.54
C GLU A 254 3.79 -0.65 -22.34
N GLY A 255 4.97 -0.77 -21.72
CA GLY A 255 6.26 -0.79 -22.40
C GLY A 255 6.51 -2.03 -23.28
N GLY A 256 5.66 -3.08 -23.16
CA GLY A 256 5.76 -4.30 -23.95
C GLY A 256 6.70 -5.36 -23.35
N LYS A 257 6.92 -5.34 -22.03
CA LYS A 257 7.80 -6.25 -21.27
C LYS A 257 9.26 -6.20 -21.73
N ARG A 258 9.83 -5.00 -21.96
CA ARG A 258 11.23 -4.89 -22.40
C ARG A 258 12.17 -5.41 -21.31
N ALA A 259 13.25 -6.08 -21.71
CA ALA A 259 14.19 -6.71 -20.77
C ALA A 259 14.79 -5.71 -19.77
N GLU A 260 15.03 -4.46 -20.19
CA GLU A 260 15.49 -3.36 -19.35
C GLU A 260 14.46 -2.99 -18.27
N GLU A 261 13.18 -2.94 -18.61
CA GLU A 261 12.08 -2.61 -17.70
C GLU A 261 11.87 -3.73 -16.67
N VAL A 262 11.88 -4.99 -17.13
CA VAL A 262 11.79 -6.18 -16.26
C VAL A 262 13.00 -6.28 -15.34
N SER A 263 14.21 -5.96 -15.83
CA SER A 263 15.44 -5.92 -15.01
C SER A 263 15.43 -4.80 -13.98
N SER A 264 14.94 -3.60 -14.35
CA SER A 264 14.74 -2.47 -13.45
C SER A 264 13.73 -2.79 -12.35
N LEU A 265 12.62 -3.47 -12.70
CA LEU A 265 11.64 -3.96 -11.74
C LEU A 265 12.23 -5.04 -10.82
N LEU A 266 12.96 -6.02 -11.36
CA LEU A 266 13.64 -7.06 -10.58
C LEU A 266 14.66 -6.49 -9.59
N SER A 267 15.46 -5.51 -10.02
CA SER A 267 16.41 -4.78 -9.17
C SER A 267 15.70 -4.01 -8.06
N SER A 268 14.58 -3.34 -8.40
CA SER A 268 13.73 -2.64 -7.43
C SER A 268 13.11 -3.61 -6.40
N CYS A 269 12.58 -4.75 -6.85
CA CYS A 269 12.05 -5.80 -5.98
C CYS A 269 13.15 -6.36 -5.06
N SER A 270 14.36 -6.62 -5.60
CA SER A 270 15.51 -7.05 -4.80
C SER A 270 15.91 -6.01 -3.74
N GLN A 271 15.95 -4.72 -4.07
CA GLN A 271 16.27 -3.69 -3.09
C GLN A 271 15.19 -3.61 -1.98
N PHE A 272 13.91 -3.81 -2.32
CA PHE A 272 12.81 -3.79 -1.35
C PHE A 272 12.76 -5.04 -0.47
N LEU A 273 12.87 -6.22 -1.08
CA LEU A 273 12.91 -7.54 -0.42
C LEU A 273 14.25 -7.78 0.33
N SER A 274 15.16 -6.82 0.37
CA SER A 274 16.28 -6.80 1.32
C SER A 274 15.87 -6.27 2.71
N ARG A 275 14.66 -5.71 2.83
CA ARG A 275 14.12 -5.08 4.06
C ARG A 275 12.79 -5.68 4.53
N PHE A 276 12.03 -6.31 3.63
CA PHE A 276 10.68 -6.82 3.88
C PHE A 276 10.50 -8.22 3.30
N ASP A 277 9.72 -9.09 3.98
CA ASP A 277 9.47 -10.47 3.51
C ASP A 277 8.48 -10.55 2.31
N SER A 278 7.74 -9.47 2.03
CA SER A 278 6.82 -9.35 0.88
C SER A 278 6.87 -7.95 0.25
N LEU A 279 6.36 -7.82 -0.98
CA LEU A 279 6.23 -6.55 -1.69
C LEU A 279 5.22 -5.59 -1.02
N SER A 280 4.32 -6.10 -0.17
CA SER A 280 3.36 -5.28 0.60
C SER A 280 3.92 -4.66 1.88
N SER A 281 5.22 -4.82 2.17
CA SER A 281 5.84 -4.34 3.43
C SER A 281 5.36 -5.08 4.70
N HIS A 282 4.71 -6.24 4.53
CA HIS A 282 4.15 -7.05 5.61
C HIS A 282 4.67 -8.50 5.57
N CYS A 283 4.46 -9.28 6.64
CA CYS A 283 4.82 -10.70 6.70
C CYS A 283 3.97 -11.59 5.77
N SER A 284 2.82 -11.08 5.29
CA SER A 284 1.88 -11.78 4.42
C SER A 284 1.98 -11.33 2.97
N LEU A 285 1.97 -12.27 2.03
CA LEU A 285 2.08 -12.06 0.59
C LEU A 285 0.74 -11.55 0.00
N SER A 286 0.78 -10.50 -0.82
CA SER A 286 -0.40 -9.77 -1.27
C SER A 286 -0.75 -9.97 -2.76
N LEU A 287 -1.71 -9.18 -3.23
CA LEU A 287 -2.00 -8.98 -4.64
C LEU A 287 -0.75 -8.59 -5.47
N ALA A 288 0.10 -7.70 -4.96
CA ALA A 288 1.33 -7.30 -5.65
C ALA A 288 2.29 -8.49 -5.81
N ASP A 289 2.45 -9.30 -4.76
CA ASP A 289 3.32 -10.47 -4.80
C ASP A 289 2.86 -11.48 -5.86
N THR A 290 1.56 -11.77 -5.86
CA THR A 290 0.88 -12.67 -6.82
C THR A 290 1.03 -12.20 -8.28
N LEU A 291 1.01 -10.88 -8.52
CA LEU A 291 1.05 -10.30 -9.87
C LEU A 291 2.45 -9.97 -10.39
N VAL A 292 3.42 -9.67 -9.52
CA VAL A 292 4.80 -9.38 -9.93
C VAL A 292 5.62 -10.65 -10.12
N ARG A 293 5.46 -11.67 -9.25
CA ARG A 293 6.19 -12.96 -9.32
C ARG A 293 6.25 -13.56 -10.74
N PRO A 294 5.16 -13.62 -11.53
CA PRO A 294 5.16 -14.32 -12.81
C PRO A 294 6.07 -13.71 -13.89
N LEU A 295 6.58 -12.47 -13.72
CA LEU A 295 7.53 -11.87 -14.67
C LEU A 295 8.94 -12.46 -14.61
N PHE A 296 9.32 -13.10 -13.48
CA PHE A 296 10.72 -13.46 -13.23
C PHE A 296 10.96 -14.97 -13.38
N LEU A 297 11.63 -15.40 -14.45
CA LEU A 297 11.73 -16.83 -14.80
C LEU A 297 13.01 -17.52 -14.31
N SER A 298 14.14 -16.83 -14.26
CA SER A 298 15.45 -17.41 -13.89
C SER A 298 16.43 -16.34 -13.42
N ASN A 299 17.60 -16.76 -12.89
CA ASN A 299 18.70 -15.90 -12.46
C ASN A 299 18.29 -14.80 -11.45
N LEU A 300 17.52 -15.19 -10.44
CA LEU A 300 16.99 -14.27 -9.43
C LEU A 300 18.05 -13.93 -8.37
N PRO A 301 18.10 -12.70 -7.84
CA PRO A 301 18.81 -12.40 -6.61
C PRO A 301 18.27 -13.26 -5.45
N ASN A 302 19.14 -13.74 -4.55
CA ASN A 302 18.82 -14.73 -3.51
C ASN A 302 17.57 -14.39 -2.65
N ASN A 303 17.33 -13.11 -2.35
CA ASN A 303 16.15 -12.67 -1.61
C ASN A 303 14.86 -12.70 -2.45
N VAL A 304 14.93 -12.36 -3.74
CA VAL A 304 13.83 -12.56 -4.69
C VAL A 304 13.57 -14.06 -4.91
N GLU A 305 14.61 -14.89 -4.93
CA GLU A 305 14.46 -16.35 -5.03
C GLU A 305 13.79 -16.95 -3.77
N LEU A 306 14.17 -16.50 -2.58
CA LEU A 306 13.55 -16.92 -1.31
C LEU A 306 12.08 -16.48 -1.23
N TRP A 307 11.79 -15.24 -1.61
CA TRP A 307 10.43 -14.71 -1.71
C TRP A 307 9.58 -15.49 -2.73
N ALA A 308 10.15 -15.81 -3.90
CA ALA A 308 9.49 -16.60 -4.92
C ALA A 308 9.09 -18.00 -4.41
N LYS A 309 10.02 -18.72 -3.77
CA LYS A 309 9.76 -20.05 -3.17
C LYS A 309 8.73 -19.99 -2.04
N ARG A 310 8.75 -18.94 -1.22
CA ARG A 310 7.72 -18.71 -0.19
C ARG A 310 6.34 -18.51 -0.81
N LEU A 311 6.24 -17.76 -1.90
CA LEU A 311 4.97 -17.56 -2.61
C LEU A 311 4.46 -18.83 -3.30
N GLU A 312 5.35 -19.61 -3.91
CA GLU A 312 5.05 -20.92 -4.50
C GLU A 312 4.59 -21.95 -3.45
N SER A 313 4.99 -21.81 -2.18
CA SER A 313 4.50 -22.68 -1.09
C SER A 313 3.07 -22.39 -0.63
N VAL A 314 2.43 -21.32 -1.12
CA VAL A 314 1.07 -20.89 -0.70
C VAL A 314 0.07 -20.70 -1.84
N ILE A 315 0.53 -20.38 -3.06
CA ILE A 315 -0.29 -20.32 -4.29
C ILE A 315 -0.80 -21.70 -4.71
#